data_AF-A0A662I5Y6-F1
#
_entry.id   AF-A0A662I5Y6-F1
#
_cell.length_a   1.000
_cell.length_b   1.000
_cell.length_c   1.000
_cell.angle_alpha   90.00
_cell.angle_beta   90.00
_cell.angle_gamma   90.00
#
_symmetry.space_group_name_H-M   'P 1'
#
loop_
_entity.id
_entity.type
_entity.pdbx_description
1 polymer ?
#
loop_
_entity_poly.entity_id
_entity_poly.type
_entity_poly.pdbx_seq_one_letter_code
_entity_poly.pdbx_strand_id
1 'polypeptide(L)'
;MKNKPLNEVTKGELKSLVRKFSKKGLKLYDTSGKVLGFIVKISVDKHTKRAKSIVVVLESGARKTYSAEKIEVNPKKGFILVPKKTRRENKPKPSLTPAPQENISQDISYTEAELSKIITEIKSLEEEMKRIIDAKAKICVKYARNEISETFAQKMLADLDRKMAQLTEQALKLLPYTKELYQVLRGYRLKLVREYEEEYIKVMLCGTRADTQVKLSYLKEKLDRIDSLMTNLQSLELLLKRVRSLSTSPVTI
;
A
#
# COMPACT_ATOMS: atom_id res chain seq x y z
N MET A 1 30.74 14.23 -23.31
CA MET A 1 29.45 14.95 -23.12
C MET A 1 28.97 14.72 -21.70
N LYS A 2 28.65 15.79 -20.96
CA LYS A 2 28.15 15.72 -19.58
C LYS A 2 26.65 15.35 -19.59
N ASN A 3 26.16 14.73 -18.51
CA ASN A 3 24.72 14.58 -18.29
C ASN A 3 24.10 15.98 -18.14
N LYS A 4 22.89 16.17 -18.66
CA LYS A 4 22.15 17.43 -18.53
C LYS A 4 20.75 17.15 -17.96
N PRO A 5 20.24 17.96 -17.02
CA PRO A 5 18.87 17.85 -16.55
C PRO A 5 17.85 17.98 -17.70
N LEU A 6 16.79 17.17 -17.68
CA LEU A 6 15.78 17.16 -18.74
C LEU A 6 15.02 18.48 -18.83
N ASN A 7 14.82 19.17 -17.71
CA ASN A 7 14.18 20.50 -17.66
C ASN A 7 15.01 21.61 -18.34
N GLU A 8 16.29 21.36 -18.64
CA GLU A 8 17.16 22.26 -19.40
C GLU A 8 17.28 21.88 -20.89
N VAL A 9 16.62 20.79 -21.30
CA VAL A 9 16.61 20.32 -22.69
C VAL A 9 15.50 21.01 -23.45
N THR A 10 15.88 21.66 -24.56
CA THR A 10 14.93 22.34 -25.46
C THR A 10 14.15 21.35 -26.31
N LYS A 11 12.99 21.78 -26.85
CA LYS A 11 12.18 21.00 -27.78
C LYS A 11 12.98 20.46 -28.99
N GLY A 12 13.95 21.22 -29.50
CA GLY A 12 14.80 20.81 -30.63
C GLY A 12 15.76 19.68 -30.27
N GLU A 13 16.46 19.82 -29.15
CA GLU A 13 17.34 18.78 -28.60
C GLU A 13 16.56 17.51 -28.24
N LEU A 14 15.36 17.66 -27.70
CA LEU A 14 14.47 16.55 -27.36
C LEU A 14 14.09 15.73 -28.61
N LYS A 15 13.76 16.39 -29.72
CA LYS A 15 13.48 15.70 -31.00
C LYS A 15 14.68 14.88 -31.48
N SER A 16 15.89 15.44 -31.38
CA SER A 16 17.12 14.74 -31.76
C SER A 16 17.38 13.51 -30.87
N LEU A 17 17.18 13.65 -29.55
CA LEU A 17 17.29 12.55 -28.59
C LEU A 17 16.25 11.45 -28.85
N VAL A 18 14.99 11.82 -29.08
CA VAL A 18 13.93 10.86 -29.39
C VAL A 18 14.27 10.09 -30.67
N ARG A 19 14.74 10.78 -31.72
CA ARG A 19 15.17 10.13 -32.97
C ARG A 19 16.37 9.20 -32.78
N LYS A 20 17.30 9.56 -31.90
CA LYS A 20 18.48 8.75 -31.59
C LYS A 20 18.12 7.45 -30.86
N PHE A 21 17.17 7.50 -29.94
CA PHE A 21 16.80 6.36 -29.08
C PHE A 21 15.54 5.61 -29.52
N SER A 22 14.80 6.10 -30.53
CA SER A 22 13.53 5.52 -30.99
C SER A 22 13.65 4.06 -31.45
N LYS A 23 14.78 3.67 -32.08
CA LYS A 23 15.00 2.29 -32.55
C LYS A 23 15.00 1.24 -31.43
N LYS A 24 15.28 1.62 -30.17
CA LYS A 24 15.32 0.71 -29.01
C LYS A 24 14.20 0.98 -27.99
N GLY A 25 13.27 1.88 -28.33
CA GLY A 25 12.30 2.45 -27.40
C GLY A 25 12.94 3.45 -26.43
N LEU A 26 12.18 4.49 -26.04
CA LEU A 26 12.63 5.44 -25.03
C LEU A 26 12.51 4.78 -23.65
N LYS A 27 13.64 4.47 -23.03
CA LYS A 27 13.68 3.84 -21.69
C LYS A 27 14.05 4.85 -20.63
N LEU A 28 13.41 4.74 -19.46
CA LEU A 28 13.84 5.40 -18.24
C LEU A 28 14.65 4.40 -17.41
N TYR A 29 15.85 4.81 -16.99
CA TYR A 29 16.73 4.02 -16.14
C TYR A 29 16.79 4.61 -14.74
N ASP A 30 17.16 3.81 -13.74
CA ASP A 30 17.61 4.33 -12.45
C ASP A 30 19.12 4.64 -12.46
N THR A 31 19.63 5.12 -11.32
CA THR A 31 21.07 5.41 -11.15
C THR A 31 21.95 4.16 -11.16
N SER A 32 21.39 2.97 -10.95
CA SER A 32 22.11 1.69 -11.06
C SER A 32 22.21 1.19 -12.50
N GLY A 33 21.45 1.79 -13.43
CA GLY A 33 21.38 1.40 -14.83
C GLY A 33 20.29 0.36 -15.13
N LYS A 34 19.43 0.03 -14.16
CA LYS A 34 18.26 -0.83 -14.37
C LYS A 34 17.18 -0.07 -15.11
N VAL A 35 16.50 -0.75 -16.04
CA VAL A 35 15.32 -0.19 -16.74
C VAL A 35 14.15 -0.12 -15.75
N LEU A 36 13.55 1.06 -15.62
CA LEU A 36 12.34 1.28 -14.82
C LEU A 36 11.06 1.20 -15.67
N GLY A 37 11.16 1.46 -16.97
CA GLY A 37 10.03 1.40 -17.88
C GLY A 37 10.27 2.17 -19.18
N PHE A 38 9.20 2.27 -19.99
CA PHE A 38 9.21 2.92 -21.29
C PHE A 38 8.49 4.27 -21.26
N ILE A 39 9.14 5.29 -21.79
CA ILE A 39 8.60 6.64 -21.89
C ILE A 39 7.63 6.68 -23.07
N VAL A 40 6.35 6.91 -22.75
CA VAL A 40 5.26 6.98 -23.74
C VAL A 40 4.86 8.40 -24.09
N LYS A 41 5.17 9.38 -23.24
CA LYS A 41 4.87 10.79 -23.49
C LYS A 41 5.89 11.70 -22.82
N ILE A 42 6.29 12.77 -23.51
CA ILE A 42 7.08 13.86 -22.93
C ILE A 42 6.29 15.15 -23.10
N SER A 43 5.93 15.78 -22.00
CA SER A 43 5.21 17.05 -21.96
C SER A 43 6.21 18.19 -21.98
N VAL A 44 5.99 19.15 -22.87
CA VAL A 44 6.83 20.34 -23.03
C VAL A 44 6.00 21.56 -22.65
N ASP A 45 6.60 22.47 -21.90
CA ASP A 45 5.98 23.74 -21.54
C ASP A 45 5.82 24.64 -22.78
N LYS A 46 4.63 25.23 -22.95
CA LYS A 46 4.28 25.99 -24.16
C LYS A 46 5.07 27.29 -24.28
N HIS A 47 5.46 27.91 -23.16
CA HIS A 47 6.12 29.22 -23.11
C HIS A 47 7.63 29.07 -23.15
N THR A 48 8.20 28.21 -22.31
CA THR A 48 9.65 28.03 -22.22
C THR A 48 10.22 27.06 -23.26
N LYS A 49 9.36 26.29 -23.95
CA LYS A 49 9.72 25.22 -24.89
C LYS A 49 10.66 24.15 -24.30
N ARG A 50 10.68 24.03 -22.97
CA ARG A 50 11.47 23.04 -22.22
C ARG A 50 10.60 21.89 -21.72
N ALA A 51 11.21 20.73 -21.52
CA ALA A 51 10.48 19.57 -21.01
C ALA A 51 10.01 19.81 -19.56
N LYS A 52 8.72 19.55 -19.29
CA LYS A 52 8.07 19.71 -17.98
C LYS A 52 7.93 18.38 -17.25
N SER A 53 7.52 17.34 -17.95
CA SER A 53 7.32 16.01 -17.36
C SER A 53 7.39 14.91 -18.41
N ILE A 54 7.58 13.67 -17.96
CA ILE A 54 7.47 12.47 -18.79
C ILE A 54 6.43 11.52 -18.19
N VAL A 55 5.77 10.74 -19.03
CA VAL A 55 4.90 9.63 -18.64
C VAL A 55 5.60 8.34 -19.03
N VAL A 56 5.70 7.43 -18.06
CA VAL A 56 6.40 6.16 -18.18
C VAL A 56 5.43 5.03 -17.88
N VAL A 57 5.42 4.02 -18.74
CA VAL A 57 4.80 2.71 -18.45
C VAL A 57 5.85 1.87 -17.76
N LEU A 58 5.63 1.57 -16.48
CA LEU A 58 6.50 0.71 -15.69
C LEU A 58 6.41 -0.75 -16.18
N GLU A 59 7.38 -1.59 -15.82
CA GLU A 59 7.34 -3.02 -16.15
C GLU A 59 6.06 -3.72 -15.62
N SER A 60 5.48 -3.20 -14.54
CA SER A 60 4.19 -3.66 -13.99
C SER A 60 2.96 -3.26 -14.81
N GLY A 61 3.13 -2.55 -15.93
CA GLY A 61 2.03 -2.01 -16.75
C GLY A 61 1.42 -0.70 -16.23
N ALA A 62 1.75 -0.28 -15.00
CA ALA A 62 1.26 0.96 -14.42
C ALA A 62 1.87 2.20 -15.09
N ARG A 63 1.04 3.24 -15.32
CA ARG A 63 1.50 4.53 -15.85
C ARG A 63 1.89 5.46 -14.70
N LYS A 64 3.09 6.04 -14.78
CA LYS A 64 3.59 6.99 -13.79
C LYS A 64 4.20 8.22 -14.44
N THR A 65 3.86 9.39 -13.92
CA THR A 65 4.38 10.67 -14.41
C THR A 65 5.54 11.13 -13.54
N TYR A 66 6.65 11.51 -14.16
CA TYR A 66 7.84 12.03 -13.50
C TYR A 66 8.10 13.48 -13.94
N SER A 67 8.43 14.35 -12.97
CA SER A 67 8.87 15.72 -13.25
C SER A 67 10.23 15.72 -13.95
N ALA A 68 10.41 16.61 -14.94
CA ALA A 68 11.67 16.74 -15.69
C ALA A 68 12.87 17.12 -14.80
N GLU A 69 12.65 17.75 -13.65
CA GLU A 69 13.69 18.08 -12.66
C GLU A 69 14.33 16.84 -12.03
N LYS A 70 13.62 15.71 -12.03
CA LYS A 70 14.09 14.44 -11.47
C LYS A 70 14.75 13.55 -12.52
N ILE A 71 14.99 14.05 -13.73
CA ILE A 71 15.48 13.25 -14.84
C ILE A 71 16.72 13.92 -15.42
N GLU A 72 17.81 13.17 -15.49
CA GLU A 72 19.00 13.54 -16.26
C GLU A 72 19.01 12.82 -17.60
N VAL A 73 19.37 13.53 -18.66
CA VAL A 73 19.59 12.94 -19.98
C VAL A 73 21.07 12.62 -20.12
N ASN A 74 21.36 11.33 -20.27
CA ASN A 74 22.67 10.83 -20.65
C ASN A 74 22.69 10.58 -22.17
N PRO A 75 23.58 11.24 -22.93
CA PRO A 75 23.61 11.13 -24.39
C PRO A 75 24.03 9.76 -24.93
N LYS A 76 24.56 8.86 -24.08
CA LYS A 76 24.89 7.46 -24.40
C LYS A 76 23.81 6.48 -23.92
N LYS A 77 23.28 6.67 -22.70
CA LYS A 77 22.37 5.72 -22.03
C LYS A 77 20.88 6.06 -22.16
N GLY A 78 20.51 7.32 -22.40
CA GLY A 78 19.11 7.76 -22.48
C GLY A 78 18.69 8.55 -21.23
N PHE A 79 17.46 8.32 -20.74
CA PHE A 79 16.88 9.08 -19.63
C PHE A 79 17.13 8.37 -18.30
N ILE A 80 17.63 9.09 -17.29
CA ILE A 80 17.98 8.53 -15.99
C ILE A 80 17.18 9.27 -14.91
N LEU A 81 16.42 8.53 -14.11
CA LEU A 81 15.76 9.05 -12.93
C LEU A 81 16.79 9.28 -11.84
N VAL A 82 16.98 10.53 -11.44
CA VAL A 82 17.89 10.89 -10.35
C VAL A 82 17.11 11.14 -9.06
N PRO A 83 17.58 10.61 -7.91
CA PRO A 83 17.06 11.00 -6.61
C PRO A 83 17.28 12.50 -6.41
N LYS A 84 16.29 13.16 -5.78
CA LYS A 84 16.24 14.62 -5.57
C LYS A 84 17.57 15.08 -4.96
N LYS A 85 18.42 15.78 -5.72
CA LYS A 85 19.59 16.47 -5.16
C LYS A 85 19.04 17.58 -4.26
N THR A 86 19.25 17.47 -2.95
CA THR A 86 19.19 18.59 -2.02
C THR A 86 20.29 19.56 -2.44
N ARG A 87 19.95 20.54 -3.30
CA ARG A 87 20.84 21.67 -3.57
C ARG A 87 21.03 22.43 -2.26
N ARG A 88 22.22 22.34 -1.66
CA ARG A 88 22.73 23.36 -0.75
C ARG A 88 22.93 24.63 -1.57
N GLU A 89 21.92 25.50 -1.61
CA GLU A 89 22.12 26.90 -1.98
C GLU A 89 22.46 27.66 -0.70
N ASN A 90 23.72 28.10 -0.60
CA ASN A 90 24.11 29.16 0.32
C ASN A 90 23.45 30.46 -0.16
N LYS A 91 22.33 30.84 0.47
CA LYS A 91 21.82 32.21 0.48
C LYS A 91 21.44 32.60 1.91
N PRO A 92 21.62 33.87 2.31
CA PRO A 92 21.41 34.29 3.70
C PRO A 92 19.92 34.23 4.03
N LYS A 93 19.62 33.79 5.26
CA LYS A 93 18.26 33.73 5.82
C LYS A 93 17.58 35.11 5.76
N PRO A 94 16.39 35.24 5.15
CA PRO A 94 15.37 36.12 5.69
C PRO A 94 14.71 35.40 6.88
N SER A 95 14.32 36.20 7.85
CA SER A 95 13.64 35.80 9.08
C SER A 95 12.45 34.86 8.85
N LEU A 96 12.30 33.92 9.77
CA LEU A 96 11.13 33.06 9.93
C LEU A 96 9.93 33.94 10.28
N THR A 97 9.16 34.35 9.28
CA THR A 97 7.72 34.49 9.45
C THR A 97 7.15 33.07 9.36
N PRO A 98 6.43 32.56 10.37
CA PRO A 98 5.86 31.23 10.31
C PRO A 98 4.72 31.26 9.29
N ALA A 99 4.99 30.83 8.06
CA ALA A 99 3.94 30.46 7.12
C ALA A 99 3.33 29.14 7.59
N PRO A 100 2.02 28.94 7.37
CA PRO A 100 1.22 27.98 8.11
C PRO A 100 1.79 26.58 7.96
N GLN A 101 1.83 25.82 9.04
CA GLN A 101 1.91 24.37 8.95
C GLN A 101 0.72 23.94 8.07
N GLU A 102 0.97 23.69 6.78
CA GLU A 102 0.06 22.89 5.99
C GLU A 102 0.03 21.54 6.67
N ASN A 103 -1.06 21.34 7.41
CA ASN A 103 -1.46 20.16 8.13
C ASN A 103 -0.90 18.90 7.47
N ILE A 104 0.13 18.32 8.09
CA ILE A 104 0.44 16.89 7.95
C ILE A 104 -0.63 16.15 8.77
N SER A 105 -1.87 16.32 8.33
CA SER A 105 -3.01 15.49 8.67
C SER A 105 -3.48 14.88 7.37
N GLN A 106 -2.60 14.14 6.70
CA GLN A 106 -3.09 13.06 5.87
C GLN A 106 -3.39 11.90 6.83
N ASP A 107 -4.66 11.89 7.22
CA ASP A 107 -5.34 10.97 8.11
C ASP A 107 -4.90 9.53 7.92
N ILE A 108 -4.14 9.01 8.89
CA ILE A 108 -4.18 7.57 9.20
C ILE A 108 -5.51 7.21 9.87
N SER A 109 -6.22 8.20 10.44
CA SER A 109 -7.56 8.03 11.02
C SER A 109 -8.51 7.33 10.05
N TYR A 110 -8.45 7.69 8.77
CA TYR A 110 -9.28 7.08 7.73
C TYR A 110 -8.90 5.60 7.50
N THR A 111 -7.61 5.26 7.49
CA THR A 111 -7.13 3.88 7.29
C THR A 111 -7.32 3.00 8.52
N GLU A 112 -7.23 3.59 9.73
CA GLU A 112 -7.47 2.92 10.99
C GLU A 112 -8.97 2.64 11.21
N ALA A 113 -9.84 3.58 10.85
CA ALA A 113 -11.28 3.39 10.89
C ALA A 113 -11.73 2.34 9.87
N GLU A 114 -11.22 2.40 8.64
CA GLU A 114 -11.48 1.39 7.60
C GLU A 114 -10.99 0.00 8.05
N LEU A 115 -9.79 -0.08 8.61
CA LEU A 115 -9.24 -1.35 9.10
C LEU A 115 -10.02 -1.88 10.30
N SER A 116 -10.41 -1.01 11.24
CA SER A 116 -11.22 -1.39 12.40
C SER A 116 -12.59 -1.89 11.98
N LYS A 117 -13.20 -1.27 10.95
CA LYS A 117 -14.45 -1.72 10.35
C LYS A 117 -14.31 -3.10 9.74
N ILE A 118 -13.25 -3.32 8.95
CA ILE A 118 -12.96 -4.63 8.32
C ILE A 118 -12.72 -5.71 9.37
N ILE A 119 -11.95 -5.41 10.42
CA ILE A 119 -11.73 -6.34 11.55
C ILE A 119 -13.07 -6.69 12.23
N THR A 120 -13.93 -5.70 12.46
CA THR A 120 -15.23 -5.90 13.11
C THR A 120 -16.16 -6.74 12.25
N GLU A 121 -16.25 -6.44 10.96
CA GLU A 121 -17.04 -7.21 10.00
C GLU A 121 -16.60 -8.68 9.97
N ILE A 122 -15.30 -8.96 10.00
CA ILE A 122 -14.84 -10.35 9.97
C ILE A 122 -15.02 -11.07 11.30
N LYS A 123 -14.83 -10.41 12.44
CA LYS A 123 -15.18 -11.03 13.72
C LYS A 123 -16.66 -11.42 13.77
N SER A 124 -17.54 -10.55 13.25
CA SER A 124 -18.96 -10.86 13.10
C SER A 124 -19.20 -12.06 12.19
N LEU A 125 -18.52 -12.13 11.04
CA LEU A 125 -18.59 -13.27 10.13
C LEU A 125 -18.10 -14.57 10.80
N GLU A 126 -16.97 -14.54 11.49
CA GLU A 126 -16.41 -15.68 12.23
C GLU A 126 -17.40 -16.23 13.26
N GLU A 127 -17.98 -15.35 14.09
CA GLU A 127 -18.96 -15.74 15.09
C GLU A 127 -20.22 -16.33 14.45
N GLU A 128 -20.67 -15.79 13.33
CA GLU A 128 -21.84 -16.30 12.64
C GLU A 128 -21.58 -17.66 11.97
N MET A 129 -20.40 -17.86 11.38
CA MET A 129 -19.96 -19.15 10.86
C MET A 129 -19.86 -20.20 11.97
N LYS A 130 -19.31 -19.84 13.13
CA LYS A 130 -19.25 -20.72 14.31
C LYS A 130 -20.64 -21.13 14.77
N ARG A 131 -21.58 -20.18 14.85
CA ARG A 131 -22.99 -20.46 15.20
C ARG A 131 -23.65 -21.43 14.22
N ILE A 132 -23.35 -21.33 12.92
CA ILE A 132 -23.85 -22.28 11.91
C ILE A 132 -23.28 -23.68 12.13
N ILE A 133 -21.97 -23.79 12.39
CA ILE A 133 -21.32 -25.08 12.67
C ILE A 133 -21.96 -25.74 13.91
N ASP A 134 -22.15 -24.98 14.99
CA ASP A 134 -22.80 -25.47 16.22
C ASP A 134 -24.26 -25.89 15.97
N ALA A 135 -24.99 -25.14 15.14
CA ALA A 135 -26.36 -25.48 14.77
C ALA A 135 -26.43 -26.78 13.96
N LYS A 136 -25.53 -26.99 12.99
CA LYS A 136 -25.43 -28.24 12.24
C LYS A 136 -25.16 -29.43 13.17
N ALA A 137 -24.20 -29.28 14.08
CA ALA A 137 -23.88 -30.33 15.06
C ALA A 137 -25.12 -30.71 15.90
N LYS A 138 -25.88 -29.71 16.37
CA LYS A 138 -27.13 -29.95 17.12
C LYS A 138 -28.18 -30.68 16.29
N ILE A 139 -28.34 -30.35 15.01
CA ILE A 139 -29.28 -31.03 14.11
C ILE A 139 -28.87 -32.49 13.92
N CYS A 140 -27.58 -32.76 13.66
CA CYS A 140 -27.07 -34.12 13.51
C CYS A 140 -27.31 -34.97 14.78
N VAL A 141 -27.09 -34.39 15.97
CA VAL A 141 -27.37 -35.09 17.24
C VAL A 141 -28.85 -35.39 17.41
N LYS A 142 -29.74 -34.43 17.11
CA LYS A 142 -31.19 -34.66 17.20
C LYS A 142 -31.67 -35.72 16.21
N TYR A 143 -31.12 -35.72 15.00
CA TYR A 143 -31.41 -36.74 14.00
C TYR A 143 -30.94 -38.13 14.45
N ALA A 144 -29.70 -38.25 14.95
CA ALA A 144 -29.18 -39.53 15.47
C ALA A 144 -29.97 -40.08 16.66
N ARG A 145 -30.66 -39.21 17.41
CA ARG A 145 -31.57 -39.57 18.50
C ARG A 145 -33.01 -39.85 18.05
N ASN A 146 -33.29 -39.80 16.74
CA ASN A 146 -34.63 -39.90 16.16
C ASN A 146 -35.62 -38.85 16.70
N GLU A 147 -35.15 -37.71 17.21
CA GLU A 147 -36.00 -36.62 17.72
C GLU A 147 -36.62 -35.79 16.58
N ILE A 148 -36.07 -35.88 15.37
CA ILE A 148 -36.52 -35.16 14.17
C ILE A 148 -36.51 -36.10 12.97
N SER A 149 -37.38 -35.85 11.98
CA SER A 149 -37.42 -36.65 10.75
C SER A 149 -36.19 -36.38 9.87
N GLU A 150 -35.83 -37.37 9.07
CA GLU A 150 -34.76 -37.24 8.07
C GLU A 150 -35.02 -36.08 7.10
N THR A 151 -36.25 -35.97 6.59
CA THR A 151 -36.66 -34.89 5.68
C THR A 151 -36.52 -33.51 6.33
N PHE A 152 -36.81 -33.39 7.62
CA PHE A 152 -36.64 -32.13 8.37
C PHE A 152 -35.16 -31.81 8.61
N ALA A 153 -34.36 -32.81 8.99
CA ALA A 153 -32.93 -32.66 9.19
C ALA A 153 -32.22 -32.25 7.89
N GLN A 154 -32.51 -32.92 6.78
CA GLN A 154 -31.96 -32.61 5.45
C GLN A 154 -32.30 -31.17 5.02
N LYS A 155 -33.57 -30.76 5.18
CA LYS A 155 -33.98 -29.38 4.85
C LYS A 155 -33.21 -28.35 5.68
N MET A 156 -33.07 -28.59 6.98
CA MET A 156 -32.39 -27.64 7.86
C MET A 156 -30.89 -27.58 7.63
N LEU A 157 -30.24 -28.71 7.36
CA LEU A 157 -28.83 -28.74 6.99
C LEU A 157 -28.60 -28.01 5.65
N ALA A 158 -29.46 -28.21 4.66
CA ALA A 158 -29.38 -27.52 3.37
C ALA A 158 -29.54 -25.99 3.51
N ASP A 159 -30.45 -25.52 4.36
CA ASP A 159 -30.61 -24.09 4.64
C ASP A 159 -29.36 -23.50 5.34
N LEU A 160 -28.78 -24.24 6.28
CA LEU A 160 -27.53 -23.86 6.95
C LEU A 160 -26.32 -23.90 6.02
N ASP A 161 -26.26 -24.86 5.09
CA ASP A 161 -25.25 -24.91 4.03
C ASP A 161 -25.34 -23.69 3.12
N ARG A 162 -26.55 -23.32 2.70
CA ARG A 162 -26.77 -22.13 1.89
C ARG A 162 -26.33 -20.86 2.61
N LYS A 163 -26.65 -20.74 3.90
CA LYS A 163 -26.22 -19.60 4.72
C LYS A 163 -24.70 -19.58 4.90
N MET A 164 -24.07 -20.74 5.13
CA MET A 164 -22.62 -20.87 5.23
C MET A 164 -21.92 -20.46 3.92
N ALA A 165 -22.48 -20.83 2.76
CA ALA A 165 -21.96 -20.45 1.46
C ALA A 165 -22.02 -18.93 1.23
N GLN A 166 -23.12 -18.28 1.63
CA GLN A 166 -23.27 -16.82 1.55
C GLN A 166 -22.23 -16.09 2.43
N LEU A 167 -22.06 -16.54 3.68
CA LEU A 167 -21.04 -15.98 4.58
C LEU A 167 -19.62 -16.20 4.05
N THR A 168 -19.37 -17.37 3.46
CA THR A 168 -18.08 -17.69 2.84
C THR A 168 -17.79 -16.77 1.65
N GLU A 169 -18.79 -16.49 0.80
CA GLU A 169 -18.65 -15.57 -0.32
C GLU A 169 -18.35 -14.14 0.15
N GLN A 170 -19.05 -13.67 1.19
CA GLN A 170 -18.78 -12.37 1.81
C GLN A 170 -17.35 -12.31 2.37
N ALA A 171 -16.92 -13.35 3.07
CA ALA A 171 -15.58 -13.45 3.62
C ALA A 171 -14.49 -13.45 2.52
N LEU A 172 -14.73 -14.14 1.40
CA LEU A 172 -13.82 -14.16 0.25
C LEU A 172 -13.69 -12.79 -0.44
N LYS A 173 -14.76 -12.00 -0.47
CA LYS A 173 -14.72 -10.61 -0.99
C LYS A 173 -13.80 -9.71 -0.16
N LEU A 174 -13.60 -10.02 1.12
CA LEU A 174 -12.73 -9.25 2.02
C LEU A 174 -11.24 -9.62 1.86
N LEU A 175 -10.93 -10.82 1.35
CA LEU A 175 -9.56 -11.33 1.24
C LEU A 175 -8.60 -10.43 0.43
N PRO A 176 -8.98 -9.88 -0.75
CA PRO A 176 -8.09 -8.98 -1.51
C PRO A 176 -7.72 -7.71 -0.73
N TYR A 177 -8.69 -7.14 0.00
CA TYR A 177 -8.50 -5.93 0.80
C TYR A 177 -7.49 -6.15 1.93
N THR A 178 -7.43 -7.36 2.51
CA THR A 178 -6.44 -7.66 3.56
C THR A 178 -5.00 -7.50 3.05
N LYS A 179 -4.70 -7.95 1.83
CA LYS A 179 -3.35 -7.82 1.25
C LYS A 179 -2.97 -6.36 0.99
N GLU A 180 -3.91 -5.57 0.47
CA GLU A 180 -3.70 -4.15 0.23
C GLU A 180 -3.47 -3.39 1.54
N LEU A 181 -4.29 -3.65 2.56
CA LEU A 181 -4.14 -3.08 3.89
C LEU A 181 -2.81 -3.48 4.54
N TYR A 182 -2.37 -4.73 4.39
CA TYR A 182 -1.06 -5.16 4.88
C TYR A 182 0.08 -4.35 4.25
N GLN A 183 0.01 -4.10 2.93
CA GLN A 183 1.02 -3.31 2.23
C GLN A 183 1.02 -1.85 2.68
N VAL A 184 -0.16 -1.26 2.88
CA VAL A 184 -0.31 0.12 3.36
C VAL A 184 0.26 0.23 4.79
N LEU A 185 -0.15 -0.66 5.70
CA LEU A 185 0.35 -0.70 7.08
C LEU A 185 1.86 -0.90 7.13
N ARG A 186 2.41 -1.82 6.33
CA ARG A 186 3.86 -2.02 6.24
C ARG A 186 4.59 -0.76 5.75
N GLY A 187 4.02 -0.07 4.76
CA GLY A 187 4.57 1.19 4.27
C GLY A 187 4.55 2.29 5.33
N TYR A 188 3.47 2.36 6.12
CA TYR A 188 3.35 3.32 7.21
C TYR A 188 4.30 3.00 8.37
N ARG A 189 4.40 1.73 8.78
CA ARG A 189 5.37 1.24 9.77
C ARG A 189 6.79 1.64 9.41
N LEU A 190 7.20 1.42 8.16
CA LEU A 190 8.55 1.78 7.69
C LEU A 190 8.83 3.29 7.81
N LYS A 191 7.82 4.14 7.58
CA LYS A 191 7.97 5.59 7.78
C LYS A 191 8.14 5.92 9.25
N LEU A 192 7.29 5.37 10.11
CA LEU A 192 7.37 5.61 11.56
C LEU A 192 8.68 5.10 12.17
N VAL A 193 9.19 3.95 11.74
CA VAL A 193 10.49 3.44 12.20
C VAL A 193 11.61 4.43 11.85
N ARG A 194 11.63 4.95 10.62
CA ARG A 194 12.64 5.95 10.22
C ARG A 194 12.52 7.23 11.05
N GLU A 195 11.30 7.73 11.24
CA GLU A 195 11.07 8.91 12.09
C GLU A 195 11.48 8.67 13.54
N TYR A 196 11.21 7.48 14.08
CA TYR A 196 11.62 7.08 15.42
C TYR A 196 13.14 6.98 15.55
N GLU A 197 13.82 6.33 14.60
CA GLU A 197 15.27 6.23 14.55
C GLU A 197 15.93 7.61 14.46
N GLU A 198 15.41 8.50 13.63
CA GLU A 198 15.90 9.88 13.51
C GLU A 198 15.77 10.66 14.83
N GLU A 199 14.62 10.58 15.50
CA GLU A 199 14.44 11.22 16.81
C GLU A 199 15.31 10.57 17.90
N TYR A 200 15.52 9.26 17.83
CA TYR A 200 16.37 8.53 18.77
C TYR A 200 17.84 8.93 18.63
N ILE A 201 18.35 9.05 17.40
CA ILE A 201 19.70 9.54 17.11
C ILE A 201 19.88 10.97 17.66
N LYS A 202 18.87 11.83 17.57
CA LYS A 202 18.95 13.19 18.14
C LYS A 202 19.12 13.17 19.65
N VAL A 203 18.41 12.28 20.36
CA VAL A 203 18.58 12.09 21.81
C VAL A 203 20.01 11.63 22.13
N MET A 204 20.52 10.66 21.37
CA MET A 204 21.85 10.09 21.59
C MET A 204 22.99 11.09 21.31
N LEU A 205 22.83 12.00 20.33
CA LEU A 205 23.88 12.92 19.91
C LEU A 205 23.84 14.29 20.62
N CYS A 206 22.65 14.79 20.95
CA CYS A 206 22.47 16.17 21.44
C CYS A 206 21.97 16.25 22.89
N GLY A 207 21.83 15.11 23.57
CA GLY A 207 21.20 15.02 24.89
C GLY A 207 19.67 15.09 24.82
N THR A 208 19.00 14.53 25.84
CA THR A 208 17.55 14.40 25.87
C THR A 208 16.89 15.75 26.16
N ARG A 209 16.16 16.29 25.17
CA ARG A 209 15.18 17.37 25.40
C ARG A 209 13.80 16.75 25.69
N ALA A 210 13.04 17.33 26.62
CA ALA A 210 11.71 16.84 26.99
C ALA A 210 10.80 16.65 25.76
N ASP A 211 10.83 17.58 24.81
CA ASP A 211 10.06 17.51 23.56
C ASP A 211 10.41 16.30 22.69
N THR A 212 11.70 15.94 22.62
CA THR A 212 12.17 14.77 21.87
C THR A 212 11.73 13.47 22.55
N GLN A 213 11.71 13.44 23.89
CA GLN A 213 11.23 12.30 24.65
C GLN A 213 9.72 12.08 24.48
N VAL A 214 8.94 13.16 24.47
CA VAL A 214 7.48 13.11 24.19
C VAL A 214 7.24 12.59 22.78
N LYS A 215 7.98 13.11 21.78
CA LYS A 215 7.85 12.68 20.39
C LYS A 215 8.25 11.20 20.20
N LEU A 216 9.30 10.74 20.86
CA LEU A 216 9.69 9.32 20.85
C LEU A 216 8.62 8.42 21.45
N SER A 217 8.05 8.82 22.59
CA SER A 217 6.97 8.05 23.24
C SER A 217 5.74 7.94 22.34
N TYR A 218 5.36 9.05 21.69
CA TYR A 218 4.27 9.09 20.73
C TYR A 218 4.52 8.21 19.50
N LEU A 219 5.72 8.28 18.91
CA LEU A 219 6.10 7.45 17.77
C LEU A 219 6.13 5.96 18.14
N LYS A 220 6.58 5.62 19.35
CA LYS A 220 6.54 4.25 19.88
C LYS A 220 5.12 3.74 20.01
N GLU A 221 4.23 4.52 20.62
CA GLU A 221 2.82 4.15 20.77
C GLU A 221 2.15 3.89 19.41
N LYS A 222 2.46 4.73 18.40
CA LYS A 222 1.96 4.51 17.04
C LYS A 222 2.52 3.25 16.40
N LEU A 223 3.79 2.93 16.61
CA LEU A 223 4.40 1.70 16.10
C LEU A 223 3.74 0.47 16.73
N ASP A 224 3.53 0.47 18.04
CA ASP A 224 2.87 -0.62 18.76
C ASP A 224 1.44 -0.84 18.25
N ARG A 225 0.70 0.24 17.98
CA ARG A 225 -0.63 0.17 17.37
C ARG A 225 -0.60 -0.45 15.98
N ILE A 226 0.34 -0.06 15.11
CA ILE A 226 0.46 -0.67 13.77
C ILE A 226 0.81 -2.15 13.88
N ASP A 227 1.70 -2.53 14.78
CA ASP A 227 2.10 -3.93 14.95
C ASP A 227 0.91 -4.79 15.42
N SER A 228 0.06 -4.26 16.30
CA SER A 228 -1.22 -4.89 16.67
C SER A 228 -2.17 -5.03 15.48
N LEU A 229 -2.33 -3.97 14.69
CA LEU A 229 -3.16 -3.96 13.48
C LEU A 229 -2.67 -4.98 12.43
N MET A 230 -1.36 -5.06 12.22
CA MET A 230 -0.76 -6.05 11.31
C MET A 230 -0.95 -7.48 11.81
N THR A 231 -0.85 -7.72 13.13
CA THR A 231 -1.10 -9.04 13.74
C THR A 231 -2.55 -9.47 13.55
N ASN A 232 -3.50 -8.58 13.84
CA ASN A 232 -4.93 -8.85 13.61
C ASN A 232 -5.22 -9.20 12.16
N LEU A 233 -4.57 -8.50 11.23
CA LEU A 233 -4.76 -8.73 9.80
C LEU A 233 -4.14 -10.06 9.32
N GLN A 234 -3.07 -10.53 9.95
CA GLN A 234 -2.53 -11.88 9.72
C GLN A 234 -3.46 -12.98 10.27
N SER A 235 -3.98 -12.81 11.48
CA SER A 235 -4.98 -13.72 12.06
C SER A 235 -6.22 -13.83 11.17
N LEU A 236 -6.65 -12.69 10.63
CA LEU A 236 -7.72 -12.60 9.66
C LEU A 236 -7.44 -13.40 8.37
N GLU A 237 -6.26 -13.24 7.79
CA GLU A 237 -5.89 -13.99 6.57
C GLU A 237 -5.90 -15.50 6.82
N LEU A 238 -5.44 -15.94 8.00
CA LEU A 238 -5.48 -17.34 8.42
C LEU A 238 -6.92 -17.87 8.52
N LEU A 239 -7.82 -17.08 9.11
CA LEU A 239 -9.22 -17.44 9.23
C LEU A 239 -9.89 -17.61 7.87
N LEU A 240 -9.70 -16.64 6.98
CA LEU A 240 -10.27 -16.69 5.63
C LEU A 240 -9.72 -17.87 4.81
N LYS A 241 -8.45 -18.23 5.00
CA LYS A 241 -7.85 -19.44 4.41
C LYS A 241 -8.49 -20.72 4.95
N ARG A 242 -8.75 -20.80 6.26
CA ARG A 242 -9.45 -21.95 6.89
C ARG A 242 -10.88 -22.08 6.37
N VAL A 243 -11.60 -20.97 6.27
CA VAL A 243 -12.96 -20.93 5.69
C VAL A 243 -12.97 -21.53 4.29
N ARG A 244 -12.02 -21.15 3.43
CA ARG A 244 -11.87 -21.71 2.09
C ARG A 244 -11.64 -23.24 2.07
N SER A 245 -10.93 -23.78 3.06
CA SER A 245 -10.72 -25.23 3.18
C SER A 245 -11.95 -25.99 3.70
N LEU A 246 -12.77 -25.35 4.54
CA LEU A 246 -13.99 -25.93 5.07
C LEU A 246 -15.09 -25.99 4.01
N SER A 247 -15.16 -25.02 3.09
CA SER A 247 -16.13 -25.04 1.98
C SER A 247 -15.91 -26.16 0.96
N THR A 248 -14.77 -26.85 1.00
CA THR A 248 -14.45 -27.95 0.07
C THR A 248 -14.70 -29.34 0.63
N SER A 249 -15.13 -29.48 1.89
CA SER A 249 -15.51 -30.77 2.45
C SER A 249 -17.04 -30.89 2.51
N PRO A 250 -17.67 -31.69 1.64
CA PRO A 250 -19.05 -32.07 1.87
C PRO A 250 -19.11 -32.84 3.18
N VAL A 251 -19.91 -32.37 4.13
CA VAL A 251 -20.30 -33.18 5.28
C VAL A 251 -21.18 -34.28 4.70
N THR A 252 -20.58 -35.42 4.44
CA THR A 252 -21.31 -36.65 4.13
C THR A 252 -21.87 -37.15 5.45
N ILE A 253 -23.19 -37.27 5.51
CA ILE A 253 -23.90 -37.95 6.59
C ILE A 253 -23.56 -39.44 6.53
#